data_AF-A0A7S0R2U2-F1
#
_entry.id   AF-A0A7S0R2U2-F1
#
_cell.length_a   1.000
_cell.length_b   1.000
_cell.length_c   1.000
_cell.angle_alpha   90.00
_cell.angle_beta   90.00
_cell.angle_gamma   90.00
#
_symmetry.space_group_name_H-M   'P 1'
#
loop_
_entity.id
_entity.type
_entity.pdbx_description
1 polymer ?
#
loop_
_entity_poly.entity_id
_entity_poly.type
_entity_poly.pdbx_seq_one_letter_code
_entity_poly.pdbx_strand_id
1 'polypeptide(L)'
;RKPVAVWRGTSTGAVYNETNWRQQTRTKLVWLCRNHTHLCDAQFVGLVQTTPGAHAAMMAEFGPLAPWMPMREYAAHKYVLSVDGNSAASQRMLALLFSGSVLVKQASPSVELFYAGLQPYVHYMPVAPDLSDLPQVLAWLRAHDAEAQAMAGRMHSWALAHVTEAAV
;
A
#
# COMPACT_ATOMS: atom_id res chain seq x y z
N ARG A 1 12.67 11.66 -6.39
CA ARG A 1 11.88 10.80 -5.48
C ARG A 1 12.62 9.48 -5.24
N LYS A 2 12.57 8.93 -4.02
CA LYS A 2 13.22 7.68 -3.65
C LYS A 2 12.62 6.52 -4.47
N PRO A 3 13.43 5.65 -5.09
CA PRO A 3 12.91 4.56 -5.92
C PRO A 3 12.30 3.40 -5.11
N VAL A 4 12.04 3.57 -3.82
CA VAL A 4 11.55 2.51 -2.92
C VAL A 4 10.05 2.69 -2.71
N ALA A 5 9.27 1.62 -2.83
CA ALA A 5 7.84 1.68 -2.52
C ALA A 5 7.61 1.80 -1.03
N VAL A 6 6.60 2.58 -0.61
CA VAL A 6 6.35 2.81 0.82
C VAL A 6 4.94 2.43 1.24
N TRP A 7 4.83 1.89 2.45
CA TRP A 7 3.58 1.65 3.15
C TRP A 7 3.72 1.84 4.65
N ARG A 8 2.75 2.53 5.25
CA ARG A 8 2.54 2.55 6.71
C ARG A 8 1.08 2.27 6.99
N GLY A 9 0.79 1.36 7.90
CA GLY A 9 -0.59 1.01 8.22
C GLY A 9 -0.75 0.14 9.45
N THR A 10 -2.00 -0.15 9.79
CA THR A 10 -2.37 -0.92 10.98
C THR A 10 -2.69 -2.36 10.59
N SER A 11 -2.64 -3.33 11.50
CA SER A 11 -3.03 -4.74 11.26
C SER A 11 -4.55 -4.96 11.09
N THR A 12 -5.25 -4.10 10.34
CA THR A 12 -6.68 -4.30 10.05
C THR A 12 -6.90 -5.29 8.91
N GLY A 13 -8.14 -5.78 8.76
CA GLY A 13 -8.57 -6.69 7.68
C GLY A 13 -8.78 -8.14 8.11
N ALA A 14 -8.51 -8.47 9.36
CA ALA A 14 -8.82 -9.75 9.97
C ALA A 14 -8.72 -9.64 11.49
N VAL A 15 -9.17 -10.69 12.19
CA VAL A 15 -8.80 -10.91 13.59
C VAL A 15 -7.56 -11.80 13.62
N TYR A 16 -6.47 -11.26 14.19
CA TYR A 16 -5.16 -11.86 14.25
C TYR A 16 -5.04 -12.65 15.55
N ASN A 17 -4.76 -13.95 15.44
CA ASN A 17 -4.51 -14.84 16.56
C ASN A 17 -3.18 -15.58 16.38
N GLU A 18 -2.81 -16.37 17.38
CA GLU A 18 -1.53 -17.06 17.50
C GLU A 18 -1.25 -17.99 16.32
N THR A 19 -2.29 -18.51 15.66
CA THR A 19 -2.17 -19.49 14.57
C THR A 19 -2.25 -18.85 13.18
N ASN A 20 -2.86 -17.67 13.04
CA ASN A 20 -3.18 -17.10 11.73
C ASN A 20 -2.44 -15.79 11.38
N TRP A 21 -1.80 -15.12 12.35
CA TRP A 21 -1.32 -13.75 12.14
C TRP A 21 -0.31 -13.62 10.98
N ARG A 22 0.45 -14.70 10.70
CA ARG A 22 1.41 -14.80 9.59
C ARG A 22 0.77 -14.91 8.21
N GLN A 23 -0.47 -15.38 8.14
CA GLN A 23 -1.18 -15.59 6.87
C GLN A 23 -1.90 -14.32 6.38
N GLN A 24 -2.03 -13.31 7.25
CA GLN A 24 -2.75 -12.08 6.94
C GLN A 24 -2.00 -11.24 5.91
N THR A 25 -2.73 -10.64 4.96
CA THR A 25 -2.15 -9.94 3.81
C THR A 25 -1.20 -8.82 4.21
N ARG A 26 -1.55 -8.00 5.21
CA ARG A 26 -0.67 -6.92 5.69
C ARG A 26 0.56 -7.44 6.42
N THR A 27 0.47 -8.61 7.08
CA THR A 27 1.65 -9.29 7.62
C THR A 27 2.57 -9.75 6.50
N LYS A 28 2.02 -10.39 5.46
CA LYS A 28 2.77 -10.81 4.27
C LYS A 28 3.46 -9.63 3.60
N LEU A 29 2.79 -8.49 3.48
CA LEU A 29 3.37 -7.25 2.95
C LEU A 29 4.64 -6.82 3.71
N VAL A 30 4.52 -6.66 5.04
CA VAL A 30 5.64 -6.20 5.88
C VAL A 30 6.80 -7.20 5.81
N TRP A 31 6.49 -8.49 5.85
CA TRP A 31 7.50 -9.56 5.74
C TRP A 31 8.19 -9.55 4.37
N LEU A 32 7.43 -9.41 3.29
CA LEU A 32 7.95 -9.34 1.93
C LEU A 32 8.88 -8.14 1.74
N CYS A 33 8.51 -6.95 2.23
CA CYS A 33 9.37 -5.76 2.14
C CYS A 33 10.61 -5.85 3.02
N ARG A 34 10.55 -6.51 4.18
CA ARG A 34 11.76 -6.80 4.98
C ARG A 34 12.77 -7.66 4.24
N ASN A 35 12.31 -8.58 3.38
CA ASN A 35 13.19 -9.40 2.55
C ASN A 35 13.61 -8.72 1.24
N HIS A 36 12.99 -7.59 0.90
CA HIS A 36 13.23 -6.83 -0.32
C HIS A 36 13.38 -5.33 -0.02
N THR A 37 14.19 -4.97 0.98
CA THR A 37 14.36 -3.58 1.44
C THR A 37 14.85 -2.64 0.35
N HIS A 38 15.61 -3.19 -0.60
CA HIS A 38 16.04 -2.47 -1.77
C HIS A 38 14.88 -2.11 -2.69
N LEU A 39 13.70 -2.75 -2.64
CA LEU A 39 12.49 -2.49 -3.45
C LEU A 39 11.40 -1.75 -2.68
N CYS A 40 11.10 -2.15 -1.44
CA CYS A 40 10.02 -1.55 -0.64
C CYS A 40 10.31 -1.46 0.86
N ASP A 41 9.61 -0.53 1.49
CA ASP A 41 9.62 -0.25 2.92
C ASP A 41 8.16 -0.22 3.42
N ALA A 42 7.73 -1.31 4.05
CA ALA A 42 6.41 -1.45 4.64
C ALA A 42 6.53 -1.75 6.14
N GLN A 43 5.83 -0.99 6.98
CA GLN A 43 5.88 -1.16 8.43
C GLN A 43 4.51 -0.90 9.08
N PHE A 44 4.25 -1.61 10.17
CA PHE A 44 3.09 -1.35 11.00
C PHE A 44 3.28 -0.08 11.83
N VAL A 45 2.25 0.77 11.87
CA VAL A 45 2.16 1.92 12.80
C VAL A 45 1.25 1.64 14.00
N GLY A 46 0.53 0.52 13.95
CA GLY A 46 -0.40 0.08 14.97
C GLY A 46 -0.75 -1.39 14.79
N LEU A 47 -0.94 -2.10 15.90
CA LEU A 47 -1.45 -3.47 15.91
C LEU A 47 -2.79 -3.48 16.64
N VAL A 48 -3.85 -3.79 15.90
CA VAL A 48 -5.24 -3.84 16.36
C VAL A 48 -5.88 -5.13 15.87
N GLN A 49 -7.04 -5.49 16.44
CA GLN A 49 -7.73 -6.75 16.14
C GLN A 49 -6.85 -7.98 16.39
N THR A 50 -5.89 -7.88 17.31
CA THR A 50 -4.96 -8.94 17.71
C THR A 50 -5.34 -9.51 19.07
N THR A 51 -5.27 -10.83 19.24
CA THR A 51 -5.19 -11.43 20.58
C THR A 51 -3.89 -10.97 21.27
N PRO A 52 -3.82 -10.99 22.62
CA PRO A 52 -2.58 -10.64 23.32
C PRO A 52 -1.36 -11.47 22.87
N GLY A 53 -1.54 -12.77 22.60
CA GLY A 53 -0.47 -13.65 22.12
C GLY A 53 -0.01 -13.27 20.71
N ALA A 54 -0.94 -13.02 19.78
CA ALA A 54 -0.60 -12.54 18.44
C ALA A 54 0.10 -11.18 18.47
N HIS A 55 -0.38 -10.26 19.31
CA HIS A 55 0.22 -8.93 19.48
C HIS A 55 1.68 -9.03 19.92
N ALA A 56 1.95 -9.81 20.98
CA ALA A 56 3.31 -10.03 21.48
C ALA A 56 4.21 -10.70 20.43
N ALA A 57 3.69 -11.71 19.72
CA ALA A 57 4.43 -12.39 18.65
C ALA A 57 4.78 -11.44 17.48
N MET A 58 3.83 -10.61 17.06
CA MET A 58 4.05 -9.62 16.00
C MET A 58 5.05 -8.53 16.42
N MET A 59 5.00 -8.05 17.67
CA MET A 59 5.98 -7.10 18.20
C MET A 59 7.38 -7.71 18.29
N ALA A 60 7.49 -8.97 18.73
CA ALA A 60 8.76 -9.68 18.78
C ALA A 60 9.36 -9.91 17.39
N GLU A 61 8.52 -10.21 16.39
CA GLU A 61 8.95 -10.41 15.01
C GLU A 61 9.29 -9.09 14.31
N PHE A 62 8.36 -8.13 14.31
CA PHE A 62 8.45 -6.89 13.53
C PHE A 62 9.16 -5.74 14.23
N GLY A 63 9.50 -5.90 15.51
CA GLY A 63 10.12 -4.86 16.31
C GLY A 63 9.15 -3.70 16.61
N PRO A 64 9.67 -2.52 16.96
CA PRO A 64 8.83 -1.39 17.32
C PRO A 64 8.00 -0.91 16.12
N LEU A 65 6.82 -0.38 16.44
CA LEU A 65 5.94 0.25 15.46
C LEU A 65 6.61 1.48 14.86
N ALA A 66 6.43 1.66 13.56
CA ALA A 66 6.86 2.86 12.88
C ALA A 66 6.01 4.06 13.33
N PRO A 67 6.57 5.28 13.33
CA PRO A 67 5.76 6.48 13.51
C PRO A 67 4.75 6.63 12.36
N TRP A 68 3.67 7.35 12.64
CA TRP A 68 2.73 7.76 11.60
C TRP A 68 3.45 8.63 10.56
N MET A 69 3.18 8.37 9.28
CA MET A 69 3.80 9.08 8.16
C MET A 69 2.78 10.04 7.53
N PRO A 70 3.06 11.35 7.45
CA PRO A 70 2.20 12.30 6.76
C PRO A 70 2.24 12.11 5.25
N MET A 71 1.13 12.44 4.58
CA MET A 71 0.97 12.26 3.12
C MET A 71 2.08 12.92 2.28
N ARG A 72 2.61 14.07 2.73
CA ARG A 72 3.75 14.74 2.07
C ARG A 72 5.00 13.86 1.98
N GLU A 73 5.21 12.97 2.95
CA GLU A 73 6.36 12.06 2.96
C GLU A 73 6.16 10.90 1.98
N TYR A 74 4.93 10.43 1.77
CA TYR A 74 4.63 9.46 0.71
C TYR A 74 4.99 10.01 -0.68
N ALA A 75 4.75 11.30 -0.94
CA ALA A 75 5.11 11.94 -2.21
C ALA A 75 6.63 11.98 -2.47
N ALA A 76 7.46 11.78 -1.44
CA ALA A 76 8.92 11.67 -1.61
C ALA A 76 9.34 10.33 -2.24
N HIS A 77 8.46 9.33 -2.27
CA HIS A 77 8.69 8.00 -2.84
C HIS A 77 8.10 7.89 -4.26
N LYS A 78 8.77 7.15 -5.16
CA LYS A 78 8.26 6.92 -6.52
C LYS A 78 7.00 6.05 -6.54
N TYR A 79 6.87 5.15 -5.57
CA TYR A 79 5.80 4.15 -5.52
C TYR A 79 5.14 4.17 -4.14
N VAL A 80 3.82 4.07 -4.11
CA VAL A 80 3.02 4.03 -2.88
C VAL A 80 2.10 2.82 -2.92
N LEU A 81 2.07 2.04 -1.84
CA LEU A 81 1.30 0.80 -1.80
C LEU A 81 -0.08 1.01 -1.18
N SER A 82 -1.11 0.44 -1.80
CA SER A 82 -2.46 0.33 -1.24
C SER A 82 -2.85 -1.13 -1.10
N VAL A 83 -3.01 -1.54 0.16
CA VAL A 83 -3.41 -2.88 0.59
C VAL A 83 -4.63 -2.72 1.50
N ASP A 84 -5.64 -3.53 1.26
CA ASP A 84 -6.94 -3.41 1.91
C ASP A 84 -6.88 -3.77 3.39
N GLY A 85 -7.88 -3.32 4.15
CA GLY A 85 -8.07 -3.62 5.56
C GLY A 85 -9.41 -4.30 5.76
N ASN A 86 -10.19 -3.87 6.77
CA ASN A 86 -11.56 -4.37 6.96
C ASN A 86 -12.47 -4.04 5.77
N SER A 87 -12.15 -2.97 5.06
CA SER A 87 -12.74 -2.53 3.81
C SER A 87 -11.63 -2.13 2.83
N ALA A 88 -12.01 -1.70 1.64
CA ALA A 88 -11.07 -1.00 0.77
C ALA A 88 -10.47 0.21 1.53
N ALA A 89 -9.19 0.48 1.27
CA ALA A 89 -8.43 1.52 1.96
C ALA A 89 -8.81 2.95 1.48
N SER A 90 -10.10 3.29 1.52
CA SER A 90 -10.72 4.42 0.83
C SER A 90 -10.04 5.77 1.03
N GLN A 91 -10.01 6.28 2.27
CA GLN A 91 -9.48 7.61 2.57
C GLN A 91 -7.98 7.72 2.29
N ARG A 92 -7.21 6.70 2.71
CA ARG A 92 -5.77 6.67 2.44
C ARG A 92 -5.50 6.60 0.94
N MET A 93 -6.24 5.76 0.21
CA MET A 93 -6.06 5.64 -1.23
C MET A 93 -6.40 6.95 -1.94
N LEU A 94 -7.49 7.62 -1.56
CA LEU A 94 -7.86 8.94 -2.11
C LEU A 94 -6.72 9.94 -1.97
N ALA A 95 -6.16 10.07 -0.76
CA ALA A 95 -5.01 10.96 -0.53
C ALA A 95 -3.77 10.55 -1.35
N LEU A 96 -3.55 9.24 -1.58
CA LEU A 96 -2.44 8.75 -2.39
C LEU A 96 -2.57 9.09 -3.88
N LEU A 97 -3.78 9.30 -4.40
CA LEU A 97 -3.99 9.71 -5.79
C LEU A 97 -3.32 11.07 -6.10
N PHE A 98 -3.20 11.94 -5.09
CA PHE A 98 -2.57 13.26 -5.19
C PHE A 98 -1.06 13.24 -4.92
N SER A 99 -0.47 12.10 -4.58
CA SER A 99 0.98 12.01 -4.32
C SER A 99 1.82 12.26 -5.58
N GLY A 100 1.21 12.10 -6.75
CA GLY A 100 1.88 12.03 -8.05
C GLY A 100 2.82 10.84 -8.18
N SER A 101 2.78 9.89 -7.25
CA SER A 101 3.58 8.64 -7.27
C SER A 101 2.79 7.54 -7.95
N VAL A 102 3.45 6.48 -8.40
CA VAL A 102 2.71 5.32 -8.91
C VAL A 102 2.02 4.64 -7.74
N LEU A 103 0.69 4.57 -7.81
CA LEU A 103 -0.09 3.73 -6.92
C LEU A 103 0.08 2.28 -7.34
N VAL A 104 0.55 1.45 -6.41
CA VAL A 104 0.56 -0.01 -6.55
C VAL A 104 -0.56 -0.57 -5.67
N LYS A 105 -1.58 -1.13 -6.28
CA LYS A 105 -2.82 -1.51 -5.60
C LYS A 105 -3.01 -3.02 -5.62
N GLN A 106 -3.26 -3.59 -4.44
CA GLN A 106 -3.72 -4.98 -4.32
C GLN A 106 -5.01 -5.21 -5.11
N ALA A 107 -5.01 -6.24 -5.95
CA ALA A 107 -6.22 -6.78 -6.56
C ALA A 107 -7.11 -7.37 -5.47
N SER A 108 -8.32 -6.86 -5.37
CA SER A 108 -9.26 -7.20 -4.29
C SER A 108 -10.68 -6.94 -4.78
N PRO A 109 -11.67 -7.73 -4.32
CA PRO A 109 -13.08 -7.48 -4.64
C PRO A 109 -13.62 -6.23 -3.94
N SER A 110 -12.89 -5.65 -2.99
CA SER A 110 -13.31 -4.42 -2.32
C SER A 110 -13.28 -3.26 -3.31
N VAL A 111 -14.42 -2.57 -3.45
CA VAL A 111 -14.59 -1.44 -4.36
C VAL A 111 -14.96 -0.18 -3.60
N GLU A 112 -14.50 0.96 -4.11
CA GLU A 112 -14.91 2.28 -3.66
C GLU A 112 -15.58 3.02 -4.81
N LEU A 113 -16.38 4.04 -4.49
CA LEU A 113 -17.15 4.80 -5.47
C LEU A 113 -16.28 5.35 -6.61
N PHE A 114 -15.08 5.82 -6.28
CA PHE A 114 -14.14 6.43 -7.22
C PHE A 114 -13.36 5.41 -8.06
N TYR A 115 -13.44 4.11 -7.75
CA TYR A 115 -12.70 3.08 -8.51
C TYR A 115 -13.21 2.94 -9.93
N ALA A 116 -14.48 3.26 -10.21
CA ALA A 116 -15.06 3.17 -11.55
C ALA A 116 -14.32 4.04 -12.59
N GLY A 117 -13.69 5.14 -12.16
CA GLY A 117 -12.87 5.99 -13.04
C GLY A 117 -11.38 5.62 -13.08
N LEU A 118 -10.93 4.72 -12.21
CA LEU A 118 -9.54 4.24 -12.19
C LEU A 118 -9.42 2.94 -12.97
N GLN A 119 -8.37 2.83 -13.76
CA GLN A 119 -8.15 1.70 -14.67
C GLN A 119 -6.80 1.06 -14.34
N PRO A 120 -6.74 -0.27 -14.15
CA PRO A 120 -5.48 -0.96 -13.95
C PRO A 120 -4.57 -0.77 -15.15
N TYR A 121 -3.27 -0.67 -14.90
CA TYR A 121 -2.19 -0.40 -15.88
C TYR A 121 -2.25 0.97 -16.58
N VAL A 122 -3.35 1.71 -16.44
CA VAL A 122 -3.47 3.10 -16.94
C VAL A 122 -3.19 4.09 -15.82
N HIS A 123 -3.92 3.97 -14.71
CA HIS A 123 -3.87 4.89 -13.58
C HIS A 123 -3.10 4.32 -12.38
N TYR A 124 -3.04 3.00 -12.25
CA TYR A 124 -2.30 2.37 -11.14
C TYR A 124 -1.77 1.01 -11.59
N MET A 125 -0.78 0.49 -10.86
CA MET A 125 -0.23 -0.83 -11.10
C MET A 125 -0.93 -1.85 -10.18
N PRO A 126 -1.73 -2.79 -10.72
CA PRO A 126 -2.30 -3.87 -9.90
C PRO A 126 -1.22 -4.87 -9.47
N VAL A 127 -1.41 -5.50 -8.32
CA VAL A 127 -0.64 -6.67 -7.85
C VAL A 127 -1.59 -7.76 -7.38
N ALA A 128 -1.13 -9.01 -7.33
CA ALA A 128 -1.91 -10.17 -6.93
C ALA A 128 -2.59 -9.98 -5.56
N PRO A 129 -3.75 -10.62 -5.31
CA PRO A 129 -4.46 -10.50 -4.03
C PRO A 129 -3.64 -10.92 -2.81
N ASP A 130 -2.69 -11.85 -2.98
CA ASP A 130 -1.80 -12.34 -1.95
C ASP A 130 -0.42 -11.65 -1.93
N LEU A 131 -0.21 -10.67 -2.82
CA LEU A 131 1.02 -9.90 -3.01
C LEU A 131 2.23 -10.71 -3.50
N SER A 132 2.02 -11.91 -4.03
CA SER A 132 3.09 -12.81 -4.47
C SER A 132 3.96 -12.26 -5.60
N ASP A 133 3.40 -11.40 -6.45
CA ASP A 133 4.05 -10.76 -7.60
C ASP A 133 4.61 -9.36 -7.30
N LEU A 134 4.44 -8.85 -6.08
CA LEU A 134 4.84 -7.49 -5.71
C LEU A 134 6.33 -7.19 -5.99
N PRO A 135 7.31 -8.06 -5.64
CA PRO A 135 8.72 -7.81 -5.94
C PRO A 135 8.99 -7.66 -7.44
N GLN A 136 8.39 -8.52 -8.26
CA GLN A 136 8.56 -8.53 -9.72
C GLN A 136 7.95 -7.26 -10.32
N VAL A 137 6.76 -6.88 -9.87
CA VAL A 137 6.09 -5.64 -10.28
C VAL A 137 6.91 -4.41 -9.93
N LEU A 138 7.46 -4.34 -8.71
CA LEU A 138 8.31 -3.21 -8.29
C LEU A 138 9.63 -3.16 -9.08
N ALA A 139 10.22 -4.32 -9.40
CA ALA A 139 11.41 -4.38 -10.24
C ALA A 139 11.10 -3.90 -11.67
N TRP A 140 9.96 -4.31 -12.23
CA TRP A 140 9.50 -3.87 -13.54
C TRP A 140 9.29 -2.35 -13.59
N LEU A 141 8.59 -1.78 -12.59
CA LEU A 141 8.35 -0.34 -12.48
C LEU A 141 9.63 0.49 -12.39
N ARG A 142 10.73 -0.08 -11.87
CA ARG A 142 12.04 0.57 -11.83
C ARG A 142 12.76 0.50 -13.17
N ALA A 143 12.65 -0.63 -13.87
CA ALA A 143 13.24 -0.80 -15.19
C ALA A 143 12.52 0.06 -16.25
N HIS A 144 11.22 0.34 -16.06
CA HIS A 144 10.38 1.10 -16.99
C HIS A 144 9.99 2.46 -16.40
N ASP A 145 10.98 3.25 -15.98
CA ASP A 145 10.75 4.49 -15.22
C ASP A 145 9.89 5.51 -15.98
N ALA A 146 10.05 5.62 -17.31
CA ALA A 146 9.24 6.52 -18.14
C ALA A 146 7.75 6.11 -18.14
N GLU A 147 7.46 4.81 -18.27
CA GLU A 147 6.09 4.28 -18.23
C GLU A 147 5.46 4.45 -16.84
N ALA A 148 6.25 4.20 -15.79
CA ALA A 148 5.86 4.43 -14.41
C ALA A 148 5.52 5.92 -14.17
N GLN A 149 6.35 6.85 -14.63
CA GLN A 149 6.08 8.29 -14.51
C GLN A 149 4.82 8.70 -15.27
N ALA A 150 4.62 8.20 -16.48
CA ALA A 150 3.41 8.48 -17.26
C ALA A 150 2.14 7.95 -16.57
N MET A 151 2.20 6.75 -15.97
CA MET A 151 1.10 6.19 -15.17
C MET A 151 0.76 7.07 -13.97
N ALA A 152 1.77 7.47 -13.20
CA ALA A 152 1.57 8.36 -12.05
C ALA A 152 0.97 9.72 -12.46
N GLY A 153 1.42 10.27 -13.60
CA GLY A 153 0.87 11.50 -14.18
C GLY A 153 -0.61 11.36 -14.56
N ARG A 154 -1.00 10.27 -15.23
CA ARG A 154 -2.40 9.99 -15.58
C ARG A 154 -3.29 9.89 -14.34
N MET A 155 -2.82 9.17 -13.31
CA MET A 155 -3.54 9.06 -12.03
C MET A 155 -3.77 10.42 -11.39
N HIS A 156 -2.71 11.22 -11.31
CA HIS A 156 -2.73 12.52 -10.66
C HIS A 156 -3.66 13.50 -11.40
N SER A 157 -3.57 13.56 -12.72
CA SER A 157 -4.47 14.37 -13.54
C SER A 157 -5.93 13.92 -13.40
N TRP A 158 -6.17 12.61 -13.35
CA TRP A 158 -7.51 12.09 -13.10
C TRP A 158 -8.04 12.54 -11.73
N ALA A 159 -7.21 12.44 -10.68
CA ALA A 159 -7.58 12.83 -9.32
C ALA A 159 -7.94 14.32 -9.24
N LEU A 160 -7.12 15.21 -9.81
CA LEU A 160 -7.39 16.65 -9.85
C LEU A 160 -8.69 17.01 -10.57
N ALA A 161 -9.08 16.23 -11.58
CA ALA A 161 -10.28 16.50 -12.37
C ALA A 161 -11.56 15.92 -11.75
N HIS A 162 -11.47 14.87 -10.93
CA HIS A 162 -12.65 14.08 -10.51
C HIS A 162 -12.82 13.92 -9.01
N VAL A 163 -11.80 14.24 -8.20
CA VAL A 163 -11.86 14.16 -6.74
C VAL A 163 -11.82 15.57 -6.17
N THR A 164 -12.91 15.97 -5.50
CA THR A 164 -13.01 17.30 -4.87
C THR A 164 -12.21 17.34 -3.56
N GLU A 165 -11.77 18.52 -3.14
CA GLU A 165 -11.10 18.70 -1.83
C GLU A 165 -11.97 18.22 -0.65
N ALA A 166 -13.29 18.25 -0.77
CA ALA A 166 -14.21 17.75 0.26
C ALA A 166 -14.22 16.22 0.41
N ALA A 167 -13.60 15.48 -0.54
CA ALA A 167 -13.55 14.03 -0.54
C ALA A 167 -12.27 13.45 0.08
N VAL A 168 -11.29 14.28 0.46
CA VAL A 168 -9.99 13.90 1.05
C VAL A 168 -9.95 14.29 2.53
#